data_AF-A0A8E0RBU4-F1
#
_entry.id   AF-A0A8E0RBU4-F1
#
_cell.length_a   1.000
_cell.length_b   1.000
_cell.length_c   1.000
_cell.angle_alpha   90.00
_cell.angle_beta   90.00
_cell.angle_gamma   90.00
#
_symmetry.space_group_name_H-M   'P 1'
#
loop_
_entity.id
_entity.type
_entity.pdbx_description
1 polymer ?
#
loop_
_entity_poly.entity_id
_entity_poly.type
_entity_poly.pdbx_seq_one_letter_code
_entity_poly.pdbx_strand_id
1 'polypeptide(L)' 'MTHNTAPSNSQPVSQNIEQEILRVINGIQYGLVEILIHAGQVVKIESREKIRVSPADYTHKVK' A
#
# COMPACT_ATOMS: atom_id res chain seq x y z
N MET A 1 41.73 14.89 -14.63
CA MET A 1 40.32 15.35 -14.65
C MET A 1 39.44 14.13 -14.35
N THR A 2 39.07 13.92 -13.10
CA THR A 2 38.31 12.74 -12.66
C THR A 2 37.01 13.19 -12.01
N HIS A 3 35.89 13.04 -12.72
CA HIS A 3 34.57 13.14 -12.12
C HIS A 3 34.06 11.71 -11.83
N ASN A 4 34.44 11.19 -10.67
CA ASN A 4 33.74 10.06 -10.07
C ASN A 4 32.49 10.61 -9.38
N THR A 5 31.39 10.69 -10.12
CA THR A 5 30.08 10.98 -9.53
C THR A 5 29.62 9.72 -8.81
N ALA A 6 29.67 9.75 -7.47
CA ALA A 6 29.16 8.71 -6.60
C ALA A 6 27.68 8.41 -6.90
N PRO A 7 27.21 7.16 -6.73
CA PRO A 7 25.79 6.85 -6.84
C PRO A 7 25.02 7.67 -5.80
N SER A 8 24.08 8.47 -6.28
CA SER A 8 23.14 9.26 -5.49
C SER A 8 22.47 8.36 -4.46
N ASN A 9 22.82 8.56 -3.19
CA ASN A 9 22.18 7.92 -2.06
C ASN A 9 20.77 8.52 -1.94
N SER A 10 19.82 7.98 -2.71
CA SER A 10 18.39 8.18 -2.47
C SER A 10 18.07 7.52 -1.15
N GLN A 11 18.36 8.20 -0.04
CA GLN A 11 17.88 7.83 1.28
C GLN A 11 16.35 7.74 1.18
N PRO A 12 15.76 6.56 1.40
CA PRO A 12 14.32 6.48 1.51
C PRO A 12 13.95 7.34 2.72
N VAL A 13 13.11 8.34 2.47
CA VAL A 13 12.44 9.12 3.51
C VAL A 13 11.95 8.11 4.55
N SER A 14 12.49 8.13 5.78
CA SER A 14 12.13 7.12 6.78
C SER A 14 10.71 7.41 7.25
N GLN A 15 9.73 7.04 6.44
CA GLN A 15 8.35 6.97 6.87
C GLN A 15 8.32 5.96 8.01
N ASN A 16 7.82 6.37 9.17
CA ASN A 16 7.65 5.47 10.29
C ASN A 16 6.74 4.33 9.82
N ILE A 17 7.27 3.11 9.82
CA ILE A 17 6.60 1.93 9.28
C ILE A 17 5.26 1.66 9.96
N GLU A 18 5.12 2.02 11.24
CA GLU A 18 3.87 1.90 11.97
C GLU A 18 2.81 2.85 11.40
N GLN A 19 3.21 4.08 11.05
CA GLN A 19 2.31 5.04 10.39
C GLN A 19 1.94 4.59 8.98
N GLU A 20 2.87 3.95 8.27
CA GLU A 20 2.60 3.35 6.96
C GLU A 20 1.54 2.26 7.05
N ILE A 21 1.73 1.32 7.98
CA ILE A 21 0.79 0.22 8.22
C ILE A 21 -0.59 0.77 8.58
N LEU A 22 -0.65 1.72 9.52
CA LEU A 22 -1.91 2.36 9.91
C LEU A 22 -2.58 3.07 8.73
N ARG A 23 -1.81 3.78 7.89
CA ARG A 23 -2.34 4.46 6.71
C ARG A 23 -2.96 3.47 5.73
N VAL A 24 -2.27 2.37 5.44
CA VAL A 24 -2.76 1.36 4.48
C VAL A 24 -4.02 0.67 5.01
N ILE A 25 -4.06 0.32 6.31
CA ILE A 25 -5.23 -0.29 6.95
C ILE A 25 -6.42 0.68 6.96
N ASN A 26 -6.20 1.95 7.27
CA ASN A 26 -7.28 2.94 7.28
C ASN A 26 -7.79 3.29 5.87
N GLY A 27 -6.98 3.03 4.83
CA GLY A 27 -7.32 3.30 3.44
C GLY A 27 -8.18 2.25 2.75
N ILE A 28 -8.50 1.13 3.41
CA ILE A 28 -9.26 0.04 2.79
C ILE A 28 -10.61 -0.15 3.49
N GLN A 29 -11.70 -0.14 2.72
CA GLN A 29 -13.02 -0.42 3.28
C GLN A 29 -13.34 -1.92 3.25
N TYR A 30 -13.04 -2.60 2.13
CA TYR A 30 -13.12 -4.05 2.01
C TYR A 30 -11.92 -4.56 1.24
N GLY A 31 -11.33 -5.67 1.68
CA GLY A 31 -10.20 -6.25 0.96
C GLY A 31 -9.23 -7.00 1.85
N LEU A 32 -7.95 -6.89 1.53
CA LEU A 32 -6.85 -7.53 2.24
C LEU A 32 -5.64 -6.58 2.28
N VAL A 33 -4.96 -6.56 3.42
CA VAL A 33 -3.62 -6.01 3.56
C VAL A 33 -2.67 -7.14 3.93
N GLU A 34 -1.57 -7.29 3.20
CA GLU A 34 -0.53 -8.30 3.39
C GLU A 34 0.78 -7.61 3.77
N ILE A 35 1.35 -7.98 4.93
CA ILE A 35 2.62 -7.43 5.43
C ILE A 35 3.64 -8.57 5.45
N LEU A 36 4.77 -8.38 4.79
CA LEU A 36 5.88 -9.34 4.80
C LEU A 36 6.99 -8.85 5.71
N ILE A 37 7.36 -9.70 6.67
CA ILE A 37 8.45 -9.45 7.62
C ILE A 37 9.58 -10.44 7.34
N HIS A 38 10.79 -9.91 7.19
CA HIS A 38 12.01 -10.71 7.07
C HIS A 38 13.08 -10.11 7.97
N ALA A 39 13.76 -10.97 8.76
CA ALA A 39 14.77 -10.54 9.74
C ALA A 39 14.28 -9.43 10.71
N GLY A 40 13.02 -9.50 11.14
CA GLY A 40 12.43 -8.51 12.04
C GLY A 40 12.11 -7.15 11.40
N GLN A 41 12.27 -7.01 10.08
CA GLN A 41 11.99 -5.79 9.34
C GLN A 41 10.82 -6.01 8.37
N VAL A 42 9.94 -5.01 8.26
CA VAL A 42 8.91 -5.01 7.23
C VAL A 42 9.59 -4.74 5.89
N VAL A 43 9.49 -5.70 4.98
CA VAL A 43 10.09 -5.61 3.64
C VAL A 43 9.06 -5.37 2.54
N LYS A 44 7.77 -5.55 2.85
CA LYS A 44 6.67 -5.37 1.90
C LYS A 44 5.36 -5.06 2.63
N ILE A 45 4.57 -4.16 2.06
CA ILE A 45 3.16 -3.95 2.40
C ILE A 45 2.39 -3.94 1.09
N GLU A 46 1.41 -4.83 0.93
CA GLU A 46 0.48 -4.87 -0.20
C GLU A 46 -0.95 -4.67 0.28
N SER A 47 -1.75 -3.95 -0.51
CA SER A 47 -3.18 -3.74 -0.26
C SER A 47 -3.98 -4.08 -1.50
N ARG A 48 -5.03 -4.89 -1.33
CA ARG A 48 -5.94 -5.33 -2.39
C ARG A 48 -7.36 -5.01 -1.99
N GLU A 49 -7.89 -3.93 -2.55
CA GLU A 49 -9.28 -3.49 -2.35
C GLU A 49 -10.28 -4.39 -3.08
N LYS A 50 -11.47 -4.53 -2.50
CA LYS A 50 -12.62 -5.26 -3.06
C LYS A 50 -13.82 -4.35 -3.10
N ILE A 51 -14.48 -4.30 -4.25
CA ILE A 51 -15.76 -3.60 -4.39
C ILE A 51 -16.88 -4.55 -3.94
N ARG A 52 -17.69 -4.12 -2.98
CA ARG A 52 -18.94 -4.81 -2.62
C ARG A 52 -20.06 -4.21 -3.46
N VAL A 53 -20.71 -5.05 -4.23
CA VAL A 53 -21.91 -4.71 -5.00
C VAL A 53 -23.12 -5.29 -4.25
N SER A 54 -24.05 -4.44 -3.83
CA SER A 54 -25.26 -4.91 -3.16
C SER A 54 -26.32 -5.29 -4.20
N PRO A 55 -27.21 -6.25 -3.91
CA PRO A 55 -28.35 -6.57 -4.77
C PRO A 55 -29.19 -5.34 -5.19
N ALA A 56 -29.26 -4.29 -4.35
CA ALA A 56 -29.97 -3.06 -4.64
C ALA A 56 -29.27 -2.19 -5.71
N ASP A 57 -27.96 -2.35 -5.90
CA ASP A 57 -27.20 -1.63 -6.92
C ASP A 57 -27.41 -2.21 -8.33
N TYR A 58 -28.04 -3.39 -8.44
CA TYR A 58 -28.40 -4.03 -9.71
C TYR A 58 -29.79 -3.62 -10.24
N THR A 59 -30.58 -2.84 -9.51
CA THR A 59 -31.85 -2.31 -10.04
C THR A 59 -31.59 -1.19 -11.06
N HIS A 60 -31.06 -1.56 -12.22
CA HIS A 60 -31.29 -0.82 -13.44
C HIS A 60 -32.80 -0.90 -13.72
N LYS A 61 -33.48 0.23 -13.55
CA LYS A 61 -34.86 0.40 -14.00
C LYS A 61 -34.89 0.11 -15.50
N VAL A 62 -35.39 -1.06 -15.86
CA VAL A 62 -35.88 -1.33 -17.21
C VAL A 62 -37.09 -0.41 -17.38
N LYS A 63 -36.89 0.66 -18.14
CA LYS A 63 -37.96 1.51 -18.66
C LYS A 63 -38.43 0.93 -19.99
#